data_AF-A0A958D6U4-F1
#
_entry.id   AF-A0A958D6U4-F1
#
_cell.length_a   1.000
_cell.length_b   1.000
_cell.length_c   1.000
_cell.angle_alpha   90.00
_cell.angle_beta   90.00
_cell.angle_gamma   90.00
#
_symmetry.space_group_name_H-M   'P 1'
#
loop_
_entity.id
_entity.type
_entity.pdbx_description
1 polymer ?
#
loop_
_entity_poly.entity_id
_entity_poly.type
_entity_poly.pdbx_seq_one_letter_code
_entity_poly.pdbx_strand_id
1 'polypeptide(L)' 'MLEELKEQAYRANLLLPEHGLVTFTWGNVSGIDRSQGLVVIKPSGVSYDAMQADDMVVVALETGAVVEGRLK' A
#
# COMPACT_ATOMS: atom_id res chain seq x y z
N MET A 1 2.60 1.28 12.69
CA MET A 1 1.23 0.79 12.98
C MET A 1 0.79 -0.19 11.90
N LEU A 2 -0.18 -1.07 12.19
CA LEU A 2 -0.82 -1.97 11.20
C LEU A 2 0.18 -2.84 10.41
N GLU A 3 1.24 -3.31 11.06
CA GLU A 3 2.39 -3.99 10.46
C GLU A 3 1.99 -5.22 9.64
N GLU A 4 1.03 -6.01 10.13
CA GLU A 4 0.52 -7.17 9.40
C GLU A 4 -0.28 -6.76 8.14
N LEU A 5 -1.09 -5.71 8.22
CA LEU A 5 -1.86 -5.22 7.08
C LEU A 5 -0.95 -4.56 6.04
N LYS A 6 0.14 -3.90 6.47
CA LYS A 6 1.21 -3.42 5.58
C LYS A 6 1.88 -4.55 4.83
N GLU A 7 2.26 -5.62 5.51
CA GLU A 7 2.86 -6.79 4.88
C GLU A 7 1.91 -7.43 3.86
N GLN A 8 0.62 -7.57 4.21
CA GLN A 8 -0.40 -8.11 3.31
C GLN A 8 -0.59 -7.24 2.06
N ALA A 9 -0.74 -5.91 2.23
CA ALA A 9 -0.88 -4.98 1.12
C ALA A 9 0.38 -4.97 0.24
N TYR A 10 1.57 -4.99 0.85
CA TYR A 10 2.85 -5.07 0.15
C TYR A 10 2.95 -6.31 -0.74
N ARG A 11 2.74 -7.51 -0.17
CA ARG A 11 2.76 -8.77 -0.93
C ARG A 11 1.72 -8.80 -2.04
N ALA A 12 0.51 -8.32 -1.78
CA ALA A 12 -0.52 -8.24 -2.80
C ALA A 12 -0.13 -7.32 -3.97
N ASN A 13 0.58 -6.23 -3.69
CA ASN A 13 1.14 -5.37 -4.73
C ASN A 13 2.23 -6.07 -5.55
N LEU A 14 3.08 -6.91 -4.95
CA LEU A 14 4.10 -7.68 -5.68
C LEU A 14 3.52 -8.73 -6.63
N LEU A 15 2.34 -9.27 -6.32
CA LEU A 15 1.64 -10.21 -7.21
C LEU A 15 1.18 -9.57 -8.52
N LEU A 16 0.97 -8.24 -8.56
CA LEU A 16 0.55 -7.53 -9.76
C LEU A 16 1.55 -7.68 -10.92
N PRO A 17 2.85 -7.32 -10.77
CA PRO A 17 3.84 -7.56 -11.81
C PRO A 17 4.14 -9.05 -12.02
N GLU A 18 4.10 -9.88 -10.95
CA GLU A 18 4.32 -11.33 -11.06
C GLU A 18 3.31 -12.00 -12.03
N HIS A 19 2.06 -11.56 -11.99
CA HIS A 19 1.00 -12.04 -12.89
C HIS A 19 0.86 -11.23 -14.19
N GLY A 20 1.75 -10.28 -14.46
CA GLY A 20 1.72 -9.47 -15.69
C GLY A 20 0.50 -8.54 -15.81
N LEU A 21 -0.10 -8.16 -14.69
CA LEU A 21 -1.32 -7.32 -14.67
C LEU A 21 -1.02 -5.82 -14.82
N VAL A 22 0.22 -5.41 -14.61
CA VAL A 22 0.67 -4.01 -14.63
C VAL A 22 2.01 -3.87 -15.34
N THR A 23 2.31 -2.64 -15.77
CA THR A 23 3.64 -2.25 -16.28
C THR A 23 4.16 -1.06 -15.49
N PHE A 24 5.48 -0.87 -15.47
CA PHE A 24 6.13 0.22 -14.73
C PHE A 24 5.65 0.29 -13.25
N THR A 25 5.29 1.48 -12.79
CA THR A 25 4.78 1.73 -11.44
C THR A 25 3.25 1.74 -11.38
N TRP A 26 2.56 1.32 -12.44
CA TRP A 26 1.10 1.34 -12.51
C TRP A 26 0.47 0.37 -11.52
N GLY A 27 -0.83 0.55 -11.29
CA GLY A 27 -1.62 -0.28 -10.39
C GLY A 27 -1.24 -0.09 -8.91
N ASN A 28 -2.19 -0.47 -8.07
CA ASN A 28 -2.03 -0.50 -6.63
C ASN A 28 -3.07 -1.46 -6.03
N VAL A 29 -2.71 -2.04 -4.90
CA VAL A 29 -3.62 -2.75 -4.00
C VAL A 29 -3.62 -2.03 -2.65
N SER A 30 -4.77 -2.00 -2.00
CA SER A 30 -4.94 -1.51 -0.64
C SER A 30 -5.62 -2.54 0.26
N GLY A 31 -5.34 -2.45 1.56
CA GLY A 31 -6.02 -3.18 2.63
C GLY A 31 -6.74 -2.22 3.56
N ILE A 32 -7.82 -2.67 4.20
CA ILE A 32 -8.64 -1.82 5.08
C ILE A 32 -8.84 -2.47 6.44
N ASP A 33 -8.52 -1.74 7.51
CA ASP A 33 -8.98 -2.02 8.86
C ASP A 33 -10.23 -1.17 9.13
N ARG A 34 -11.41 -1.80 9.06
CA ARG A 34 -12.69 -1.12 9.29
C ARG A 34 -12.93 -0.79 10.76
N SER A 35 -12.31 -1.53 11.68
CA SER A 35 -12.47 -1.28 13.11
C SER A 35 -11.78 0.02 13.52
N GLN A 36 -10.65 0.33 12.88
CA GLN A 36 -9.87 1.55 13.10
C GLN A 36 -10.18 2.66 12.08
N GLY A 37 -10.91 2.34 11.00
CA GLY A 37 -11.19 3.30 9.92
C GLY A 37 -9.93 3.69 9.15
N LEU A 38 -8.98 2.77 8.99
CA LEU A 38 -7.68 3.01 8.35
C LEU A 38 -7.53 2.16 7.08
N VAL A 39 -6.90 2.74 6.07
CA VAL A 39 -6.57 2.08 4.81
C VAL A 39 -5.06 2.10 4.63
N VAL A 40 -4.49 0.95 4.32
CA VAL A 40 -3.09 0.79 3.94
C VAL A 40 -3.01 0.68 2.43
N ILE A 41 -2.22 1.53 1.77
CA ILE A 41 -2.13 1.59 0.31
C ILE A 41 -0.69 1.72 -0.16
N LYS A 42 -0.43 1.22 -1.38
CA LYS A 42 0.85 1.38 -2.07
C LYS A 42 1.23 2.88 -2.20
N PRO A 43 2.49 3.25 -1.93
CA PRO A 43 2.98 4.60 -2.22
C PRO A 43 3.07 4.85 -3.73
N SER A 44 2.78 6.09 -4.12
CA SER A 44 2.91 6.60 -5.47
C SER A 44 4.36 6.74 -5.90
N GLY A 45 4.65 6.37 -7.15
CA GLY A 45 5.95 6.58 -7.77
C GLY A 45 7.07 5.63 -7.31
N VAL A 46 6.78 4.64 -6.46
CA VAL A 46 7.75 3.62 -6.04
C VAL A 46 7.71 2.42 -7.00
N SER A 47 8.87 1.98 -7.46
CA SER A 47 9.00 0.74 -8.25
C SER A 47 8.70 -0.48 -7.38
N TYR A 48 7.99 -1.47 -7.95
CA TYR A 48 7.73 -2.74 -7.27
C TYR A 48 9.03 -3.44 -6.83
N ASP A 49 10.13 -3.29 -7.58
CA ASP A 49 11.43 -3.90 -7.26
C ASP A 49 12.12 -3.31 -6.02
N ALA A 50 11.84 -2.04 -5.71
CA ALA A 50 12.48 -1.30 -4.62
C ALA A 50 11.57 -1.11 -3.40
N MET A 51 10.29 -1.45 -3.55
CA MET A 51 9.27 -1.27 -2.54
C MET A 51 9.46 -2.22 -1.37
N GLN A 52 9.22 -1.72 -0.17
CA GLN A 52 9.25 -2.47 1.08
C GLN A 52 7.89 -2.36 1.80
N ALA A 53 7.62 -3.26 2.75
CA ALA A 53 6.39 -3.19 3.55
C ALA A 53 6.28 -1.87 4.33
N ASP A 54 7.40 -1.35 4.82
CA ASP A 54 7.45 -0.07 5.55
C ASP A 54 7.14 1.15 4.67
N ASP A 55 7.23 1.01 3.35
CA ASP A 55 6.87 2.08 2.40
C ASP A 55 5.35 2.24 2.23
N MET A 56 4.56 1.27 2.71
CA MET A 56 3.10 1.36 2.67
C MET A 56 2.59 2.56 3.47
N VAL A 57 1.66 3.30 2.86
CA VAL A 57 1.07 4.51 3.44
C VAL A 57 -0.23 4.14 4.13
N VAL A 58 -0.43 4.66 5.34
CA VAL A 58 -1.68 4.54 6.08
C VAL A 58 -2.45 5.84 5.96
N VAL A 59 -3.70 5.75 5.49
CA VAL A 59 -4.61 6.88 5.34
C VAL A 59 -5.90 6.65 6.12
N ALA A 60 -6.53 7.73 6.58
CA ALA A 60 -7.84 7.67 7.21
C ALA A 60 -8.92 7.43 6.15
N LEU A 61 -9.78 6.44 6.37
CA LEU A 61 -10.86 6.07 5.44
C LEU A 61 -11.82 7.23 5.17
N GLU A 62 -12.17 7.99 6.21
CA GLU A 62 -13.16 9.05 6.14
C GLU A 62 -12.66 10.28 5.38
N THR A 63 -11.40 10.66 5.60
CA THR A 63 -10.85 11.95 5.12
C THR A 63 -9.83 11.81 4.01
N GLY A 64 -9.26 10.62 3.82
CA GLY A 64 -8.10 10.38 2.95
C GLY A 64 -6.80 11.00 3.48
N ALA A 65 -6.79 11.56 4.69
CA ALA A 65 -5.58 12.14 5.26
C ALA A 65 -4.54 11.06 5.58
N VAL A 66 -3.27 11.34 5.31
CA VAL A 66 -2.17 10.45 5.69
C VAL A 66 -2.02 10.44 7.20
N VAL A 67 -2.11 9.26 7.79
CA VAL A 67 -1.96 9.00 9.23
C VAL A 67 -0.55 8.52 9.55
N GLU A 68 0.05 7.72 8.65
CA GLU A 68 1.43 7.24 8.76
C GLU A 68 2.03 7.01 7.37
N GLY A 69 3.32 7.31 7.20
CA GLY A 69 4.05 7.10 5.95
C GLY A 69 4.92 8.31 5.60
N ARG A 70 6.10 8.05 5.02
CA ARG A 70 7.02 9.10 4.54
C ARG A 70 6.83 9.43 3.06
N LEU A 71 6.20 8.51 2.35
CA LEU A 71 5.93 8.58 0.92
C LEU A 71 4.47 9.02 0.71
N LYS A 72 4.17 9.47 -0.51
CA LYS A 72 2.82 9.90 -0.92
C LYS A 72 2.13 8.81 -1.69
#